data_AF-A0A938BRH4-F1
#
_entry.id   AF-A0A938BRH4-F1
#
_cell.length_a   1.000
_cell.length_b   1.000
_cell.length_c   1.000
_cell.angle_alpha   90.00
_cell.angle_beta   90.00
_cell.angle_gamma   90.00
#
_symmetry.space_group_name_H-M   'P 1'
#
loop_
_entity.id
_entity.type
_entity.pdbx_description
1 polymer ?
#
loop_
_entity_poly.entity_id
_entity_poly.type
_entity_poly.pdbx_seq_one_letter_code
_entity_poly.pdbx_strand_id
1 'polypeptide(L)'
;MSTLLLLALVGADFPICTASGFTGYSSVVYAQDQFYVFWEDQREYPLTGVYGARVTKQGQVLDPAGVEFYTDSVGYRVSAAWDGSNFLVVTRQHC
;
A
#
# COMPACT_ATOMS: atom_id res chain seq x y z
N MET A 1 -1.46 11.00 36.19
CA MET A 1 -0.43 10.62 35.21
C MET A 1 -1.14 9.83 34.13
N SER A 2 -1.54 10.50 33.05
CA SER A 2 -2.32 9.89 31.97
C SER A 2 -1.36 9.09 31.10
N THR A 3 -1.47 7.77 31.14
CA THR A 3 -0.69 6.87 30.28
C THR A 3 -1.11 7.14 28.84
N LEU A 4 -0.22 7.76 28.08
CA LEU A 4 -0.38 7.94 26.63
C LEU A 4 -0.39 6.53 26.04
N LEU A 5 -1.58 5.98 25.78
CA LEU A 5 -1.72 4.76 24.99
C LEU A 5 -1.29 5.15 23.58
N LEU A 6 -0.01 4.92 23.27
CA LEU A 6 0.47 4.97 21.91
C LEU A 6 -0.38 3.95 21.15
N LEU A 7 -1.34 4.40 20.33
CA LEU A 7 -1.97 3.56 19.31
C LEU A 7 -0.88 3.24 18.29
N ALA A 8 0.06 2.39 18.68
CA ALA A 8 1.00 1.80 17.78
C ALA A 8 0.21 0.70 17.08
N LEU A 9 0.00 0.86 15.78
CA LEU A 9 -0.55 -0.18 14.90
C LEU A 9 0.52 -1.28 14.75
N VAL A 10 0.89 -1.94 15.85
CA VAL A 10 1.82 -3.07 15.86
C VAL A 10 0.99 -4.33 15.70
N GLY A 11 1.07 -4.94 14.51
CA GLY A 11 0.63 -6.32 14.31
C GLY A 11 -0.83 -6.60 14.68
N ALA A 12 -1.76 -5.70 14.32
CA ALA A 12 -3.14 -6.15 14.17
C ALA A 12 -3.22 -6.96 12.86
N ASP A 13 -3.84 -8.14 12.92
CA ASP A 13 -4.07 -9.04 11.79
C ASP A 13 -5.05 -8.40 10.77
N PHE A 14 -4.67 -7.31 10.11
CA PHE A 14 -5.38 -6.76 8.96
C PHE A 14 -4.60 -7.15 7.70
N PRO A 15 -4.85 -8.33 7.12
CA PRO A 15 -4.22 -8.68 5.86
C PRO A 15 -4.62 -7.64 4.81
N ILE A 16 -3.63 -6.87 4.33
CA ILE A 16 -3.82 -5.87 3.27
C ILE A 16 -4.06 -6.58 1.92
N CYS A 17 -3.54 -7.79 1.77
CA CYS A 17 -3.85 -8.68 0.66
C CYS A 17 -3.94 -10.13 1.18
N THR A 18 -5.03 -10.82 0.86
CA THR A 18 -5.25 -12.26 1.13
C THR A 18 -5.10 -13.12 -0.13
N ALA A 19 -4.68 -12.53 -1.26
CA ALA A 19 -4.50 -13.24 -2.52
C ALA A 19 -3.26 -14.15 -2.47
N SER A 20 -3.36 -15.33 -3.09
CA SER A 20 -2.23 -16.25 -3.24
C SER A 20 -1.31 -15.78 -4.37
N GLY A 21 -0.09 -15.39 -4.02
CA GLY A 21 0.95 -14.90 -4.94
C GLY A 21 2.11 -14.28 -4.16
N PHE A 22 3.27 -14.06 -4.79
CA PHE A 22 4.41 -13.41 -4.14
C PHE A 22 4.03 -11.97 -3.78
N THR A 23 3.92 -11.64 -2.49
CA THR A 23 3.71 -10.26 -2.01
C THR A 23 5.05 -9.73 -1.49
N GLY A 24 5.58 -8.70 -2.15
CA GLY A 24 6.88 -8.11 -1.85
C GLY A 24 6.87 -6.61 -2.07
N TYR A 25 7.81 -5.91 -1.42
CA TYR A 25 8.03 -4.46 -1.58
C TYR A 25 6.78 -3.60 -1.34
N SER A 26 6.32 -3.54 -0.08
CA SER A 26 5.30 -2.58 0.29
C SER A 26 5.88 -1.18 0.50
N SER A 27 5.11 -0.16 0.11
CA SER A 27 5.40 1.23 0.43
C SER A 27 4.21 1.84 1.15
N VAL A 28 4.47 2.63 2.19
CA VAL A 28 3.44 3.34 2.94
C VAL A 28 3.76 4.83 3.00
N VAL A 29 2.74 5.65 2.84
CA VAL A 29 2.82 7.09 3.09
C VAL A 29 1.60 7.54 3.86
N TYR A 30 1.78 8.47 4.79
CA TYR A 30 0.70 9.11 5.51
C TYR A 30 0.46 10.50 4.92
N ALA A 31 -0.77 10.76 4.51
CA ALA A 31 -1.17 12.00 3.87
C ALA A 31 -2.68 12.22 4.07
N GLN A 32 -3.15 13.47 4.04
CA GLN A 32 -4.59 13.77 4.07
C GLN A 32 -5.38 12.99 5.15
N ASP A 33 -4.82 12.89 6.36
CA ASP A 33 -5.43 12.20 7.51
C ASP A 33 -5.57 10.67 7.41
N GLN A 34 -4.93 10.02 6.44
CA GLN A 34 -4.99 8.57 6.24
C GLN A 34 -3.66 7.98 5.77
N PHE A 35 -3.51 6.67 5.90
CA PHE A 35 -2.42 5.92 5.30
C PHE A 35 -2.78 5.50 3.88
N TYR A 36 -1.80 5.51 3.01
CA TYR A 36 -1.86 4.94 1.68
C TYR A 36 -0.81 3.85 1.62
N VAL A 37 -1.26 2.62 1.37
CA VAL A 37 -0.39 1.46 1.30
C VAL A 37 -0.37 0.98 -0.14
N PHE A 38 0.83 0.74 -0.67
CA PHE A 38 1.06 0.21 -2.01
C PHE A 38 1.80 -1.13 -1.90
N TRP A 39 1.51 -2.06 -2.80
CA TRP A 39 2.16 -3.36 -2.87
C TRP A 39 2.20 -3.90 -4.30
N GLU A 40 3.11 -4.84 -4.54
CA GLU A 40 3.10 -5.68 -5.73
C GLU A 40 2.13 -6.84 -5.55
N ASP A 41 1.36 -7.13 -6.59
CA ASP A 41 0.38 -8.21 -6.59
C ASP A 41 0.41 -8.97 -7.92
N GLN A 42 0.45 -10.30 -7.83
CA GLN A 42 0.50 -11.21 -8.98
C GLN A 42 -0.83 -11.93 -9.23
N ARG A 43 -1.93 -11.39 -8.71
CA ARG A 43 -3.28 -11.94 -8.95
C ARG A 43 -3.64 -12.05 -10.44
N GLU A 44 -3.02 -11.24 -11.31
CA GLU A 44 -3.18 -11.26 -12.77
C GLU A 44 -1.96 -11.86 -13.49
N TYR A 45 -1.52 -13.05 -13.05
CA TYR A 45 -0.40 -13.77 -13.63
C TYR A 45 -0.53 -13.92 -15.18
N PRO A 46 0.56 -13.74 -15.97
CA PRO A 46 1.97 -13.63 -15.57
C PRO A 46 2.44 -12.21 -15.23
N LEU A 47 1.53 -11.23 -15.18
CA LEU A 47 1.88 -9.84 -14.89
C LEU A 47 1.92 -9.62 -13.37
N THR A 48 2.81 -8.73 -12.94
CA THR A 48 2.85 -8.18 -11.58
C THR A 48 2.35 -6.75 -11.66
N GLY A 49 1.19 -6.50 -11.05
CA GLY A 49 0.60 -5.16 -10.96
C GLY A 49 1.03 -4.46 -9.68
N VAL A 50 0.93 -3.15 -9.67
CA VAL A 50 1.10 -2.33 -8.45
C VAL A 50 -0.28 -1.89 -7.99
N TYR A 51 -0.66 -2.32 -6.79
CA TYR A 51 -1.93 -2.01 -6.17
C TYR A 51 -1.74 -1.12 -4.96
N GLY A 52 -2.81 -0.48 -4.52
CA GLY A 52 -2.82 0.24 -3.26
C GLY A 52 -4.19 0.38 -2.62
N ALA A 53 -4.20 0.71 -1.34
CA ALA A 53 -5.40 0.88 -0.54
C ALA A 53 -5.23 2.04 0.44
N ARG A 54 -6.32 2.75 0.71
CA ARG A 54 -6.39 3.70 1.82
C ARG A 54 -6.71 2.97 3.11
N VAL A 55 -6.06 3.38 4.19
CA VAL A 55 -6.29 2.87 5.53
C VAL A 55 -6.46 4.06 6.48
N THR A 56 -7.54 4.09 7.25
CA THR A 56 -7.76 5.17 8.22
C THR A 56 -6.73 5.11 9.35
N LYS A 57 -6.60 6.18 10.15
CA LYS A 57 -5.73 6.16 11.34
C LYS A 57 -6.11 5.08 12.36
N GLN A 58 -7.36 4.67 12.34
CA GLN A 58 -7.92 3.63 13.20
C GLN A 58 -7.68 2.22 12.62
N GLY A 59 -7.00 2.10 11.48
CA GLY A 59 -6.67 0.81 10.86
C GLY A 59 -7.78 0.23 9.97
N GLN A 60 -8.82 0.99 9.63
CA GLN A 60 -9.87 0.52 8.73
C GLN A 60 -9.38 0.59 7.27
N VAL A 61 -9.36 -0.55 6.58
CA VAL A 61 -9.07 -0.62 5.14
C VAL A 61 -10.29 -0.15 4.35
N LEU A 62 -10.12 0.92 3.58
CA LEU A 62 -11.20 1.52 2.79
C LEU A 62 -11.33 0.89 1.40
N ASP A 63 -10.23 0.37 0.86
CA ASP A 63 -10.17 -0.24 -0.46
C ASP A 63 -9.66 -1.71 -0.34
N PRO A 64 -10.47 -2.64 0.19
CA PRO A 64 -10.02 -3.98 0.60
C PRO A 64 -9.60 -4.89 -0.56
N ALA A 65 -10.07 -4.63 -1.78
CA ALA A 65 -9.57 -5.31 -2.97
C ALA A 65 -8.24 -4.73 -3.47
N GLY A 66 -7.85 -3.54 -3.00
CA GLY A 66 -6.86 -2.71 -3.66
C GLY A 66 -7.37 -2.09 -4.95
N VAL A 67 -6.82 -0.93 -5.29
CA VAL A 67 -6.98 -0.27 -6.59
C VAL A 67 -5.68 -0.45 -7.35
N GLU A 68 -5.76 -0.88 -8.60
CA GLU A 68 -4.59 -0.97 -9.47
C GLU A 68 -4.17 0.43 -9.94
N PHE A 69 -2.88 0.76 -9.78
CA PHE A 69 -2.34 2.08 -10.11
C PHE A 69 -1.62 2.12 -11.46
N TYR A 70 -1.26 0.96 -12.01
CA TYR A 70 -0.40 0.86 -13.18
C TYR A 70 -0.82 -0.32 -14.05
N THR A 71 -1.70 -0.07 -15.02
CA THR A 71 -2.34 -1.10 -15.86
C THR A 71 -1.51 -1.50 -17.08
N ASP A 72 -0.55 -0.67 -17.47
CA ASP A 72 0.03 -0.75 -18.82
C ASP A 72 1.34 -1.55 -18.88
N SER A 73 1.87 -1.99 -17.72
CA SER A 73 3.13 -2.76 -17.67
C SER A 73 3.34 -3.45 -16.32
N VAL A 74 4.31 -4.38 -16.31
CA VAL A 74 4.77 -5.02 -15.08
C VAL A 74 5.57 -4.03 -14.24
N GLY A 75 5.15 -3.82 -12.98
CA GLY A 75 5.83 -2.93 -12.04
C GLY A 75 6.39 -3.68 -10.84
N TYR A 76 7.63 -3.35 -10.46
CA TYR A 76 8.29 -3.86 -9.25
C TYR A 76 8.95 -2.73 -8.46
N ARG A 77 9.19 -2.95 -7.17
CA ARG A 77 9.82 -2.06 -6.20
C ARG A 77 9.09 -0.72 -6.08
N VAL A 78 7.81 -0.77 -5.69
CA VAL A 78 7.03 0.45 -5.46
C VAL A 78 7.64 1.27 -4.33
N SER A 79 7.74 2.58 -4.53
CA SER A 79 8.11 3.56 -3.51
C SER A 79 7.21 4.78 -3.66
N ALA A 80 6.75 5.33 -2.56
CA ALA A 80 5.83 6.47 -2.53
C ALA A 80 6.31 7.56 -1.56
N ALA A 81 6.06 8.82 -1.93
CA ALA A 81 6.28 9.98 -1.09
C ALA A 81 5.14 10.99 -1.27
N TRP A 82 4.93 11.83 -0.26
CA TRP A 82 3.97 12.94 -0.27
C TRP A 82 4.68 14.22 0.15
N ASP A 83 4.47 15.31 -0.58
CA ASP A 83 5.15 16.59 -0.35
C ASP A 83 4.34 17.60 0.48
N GLY A 84 3.12 17.25 0.90
CA GLY A 84 2.15 18.17 1.49
C GLY A 84 0.94 18.45 0.59
N SER A 85 1.01 18.15 -0.70
CA SER A 85 -0.04 18.42 -1.70
C SER A 85 -0.13 17.37 -2.81
N ASN A 86 0.99 16.74 -3.18
CA ASN A 86 1.13 15.80 -4.29
C ASN A 86 1.70 14.47 -3.80
N PHE A 87 1.34 13.41 -4.51
CA PHE A 87 1.99 12.10 -4.39
C PHE A 87 3.00 11.91 -5.51
N LEU A 88 4.17 11.38 -5.16
CA LEU A 88 5.08 10.75 -6.12
C LEU A 88 5.10 9.26 -5.80
N VAL A 89 4.60 8.45 -6.73
CA VAL A 89 4.67 6.99 -6.67
C VAL A 89 5.54 6.53 -7.83
N VAL A 90 6.60 5.79 -7.53
CA VAL A 90 7.54 5.27 -8.52
C VAL A 90 7.55 3.75 -8.47
N THR A 91 7.71 3.14 -9.64
CA THR A 91 7.87 1.71 -9.82
C THR A 91 8.94 1.49 -10.87
N ARG A 92 9.68 0.39 -10.75
CA ARG A 92 10.61 -0.07 -11.77
C ARG A 92 9.84 -0.93 -12.76
N GLN A 93 9.90 -0.56 -14.03
CA GLN A 93 9.55 -1.46 -15.12
C GLN A 93 10.79 -2.29 -15.51
N HIS A 94 10.58 -3.45 -16.13
CA HIS A 94 11.67 -4.26 -16.69
C HIS A 94 12.61 -3.36 -17.51
N CYS A 95 13.91 -3.45 -17.23
CA CYS A 95 14.94 -2.73 -17.98
C CYS A 95 15.25 -3.46 -19.28
#